data_AF-L5MLP3-F1
#
_entry.id   AF-L5MLP3-F1
#
_cell.length_a   1.000
_cell.length_b   1.000
_cell.length_c   1.000
_cell.angle_alpha   90.00
_cell.angle_beta   90.00
_cell.angle_gamma   90.00
#
_symmetry.space_group_name_H-M   'P 1'
#
loop_
_entity.id
_entity.type
_entity.pdbx_description
1 polymer ?
#
loop_
_entity_poly.entity_id
_entity_poly.type
_entity_poly.pdbx_seq_one_letter_code
_entity_poly.pdbx_strand_id
1 'polypeptide(L)'
;MKGYEDGGIRVECTSAGWYPQPQVEWRGDWGESLPTMAAPGSADGEGLFAATSSVILKGGSGKGASCFVRNPLLSQEKTARVSIAGPFSCVKPWQVAVGVTVGVIILALFGTLVGVVFFWRQQKKIRDLNEEKERERSAKETLQEELSKS
;
A
#
# COMPACT_ATOMS: atom_id res chain seq x y z
N MET A 1 9.78 17.95 11.15
CA MET A 1 8.92 16.77 10.90
C MET A 1 8.94 15.93 12.16
N LYS A 2 7.80 15.50 12.70
CA LYS A 2 7.76 14.74 13.97
C LYS A 2 7.44 13.26 13.84
N GLY A 3 6.78 12.80 12.76
CA GLY A 3 6.53 11.37 12.56
C GLY A 3 5.42 11.03 11.57
N TYR A 4 5.12 9.74 11.45
CA TYR A 4 4.03 9.18 10.64
C TYR A 4 2.80 8.95 11.53
N GLU A 5 1.67 9.58 11.20
CA GLU A 5 0.40 9.49 11.93
C GLU A 5 -0.78 9.51 10.95
N ASP A 6 -1.84 8.74 11.22
CA ASP A 6 -3.09 8.69 10.43
C ASP A 6 -2.93 8.52 8.91
N GLY A 7 -1.90 7.78 8.48
CA GLY A 7 -1.62 7.58 7.05
C GLY A 7 -1.02 8.81 6.36
N GLY A 8 -0.37 9.69 7.14
CA GLY A 8 0.30 10.89 6.65
C GLY A 8 1.55 11.22 7.45
N ILE A 9 2.18 12.34 7.09
CA ILE A 9 3.37 12.86 7.78
C ILE A 9 2.97 14.10 8.57
N ARG A 10 3.27 14.11 9.88
CA ARG A 10 3.09 15.30 10.73
C ARG A 10 4.26 16.27 10.52
N VAL A 11 3.92 17.47 10.06
CA VAL A 11 4.84 18.60 9.95
C VAL A 11 4.50 19.63 11.01
N GLU A 12 5.53 20.28 11.55
CA GLU A 12 5.42 21.30 12.59
C GLU A 12 6.17 22.56 12.13
N CYS A 13 5.58 23.70 12.40
CA CYS A 13 6.11 25.04 12.14
C CYS A 13 6.22 25.76 13.48
N THR A 14 7.41 26.28 13.78
CA THR A 14 7.70 27.01 15.02
C THR A 14 8.26 28.38 14.67
N SER A 15 7.74 29.43 15.33
CA SER A 15 8.22 30.80 15.18
C SER A 15 8.16 31.52 16.52
N ALA A 16 9.16 32.34 16.86
CA ALA A 16 9.26 33.03 18.16
C ALA A 16 9.45 34.54 17.98
N GLY A 17 9.30 35.28 19.08
CA GLY A 17 9.51 36.74 19.13
C GLY A 17 8.32 37.55 18.63
N TRP A 18 7.09 37.09 18.86
CA TRP A 18 5.88 37.79 18.42
C TRP A 18 5.26 38.59 19.55
N TYR A 19 4.81 39.81 19.25
CA TYR A 19 3.97 40.59 20.16
C TYR A 19 2.86 41.30 19.38
N PRO A 20 1.58 41.14 19.75
CA PRO A 20 1.05 40.23 20.79
C PRO A 20 1.00 38.79 20.25
N GLN A 21 0.14 37.94 20.82
CA GLN A 21 -0.05 36.56 20.37
C GLN A 21 -0.37 36.50 18.85
N PRO A 22 0.41 35.77 18.04
CA PRO A 22 0.22 35.69 16.60
C PRO A 22 -0.87 34.67 16.21
N GLN A 23 -1.41 34.82 15.00
CA GLN A 23 -2.30 33.86 14.37
C GLN A 23 -1.50 32.93 13.44
N VAL A 24 -1.79 31.63 13.45
CA VAL A 24 -1.11 30.65 12.60
C VAL A 24 -2.11 29.93 11.70
N GLU A 25 -1.82 29.90 10.41
CA GLU A 25 -2.65 29.25 9.39
C GLU A 25 -1.77 28.34 8.51
N TRP A 26 -2.27 27.17 8.14
CA TRP A 26 -1.66 26.33 7.13
C TRP A 26 -2.47 26.38 5.84
N ARG A 27 -1.80 26.56 4.70
CA ARG A 27 -2.40 26.41 3.38
C ARG A 27 -1.70 25.35 2.54
N GLY A 28 -2.48 24.58 1.79
CA GLY A 28 -1.96 23.70 0.75
C GLY A 28 -1.44 24.49 -0.45
N ASP A 29 -0.85 23.79 -1.42
CA ASP A 29 -0.35 24.39 -2.65
C ASP A 29 -1.45 25.05 -3.51
N TRP A 30 -2.72 24.66 -3.33
CA TRP A 30 -3.86 25.24 -4.03
C TRP A 30 -4.51 26.38 -3.25
N GLY A 31 -3.90 26.79 -2.13
CA GLY A 31 -4.40 27.85 -1.25
C GLY A 31 -5.52 27.41 -0.32
N GLU A 32 -5.87 26.11 -0.29
CA GLU A 32 -6.87 25.56 0.62
C GLU A 32 -6.37 25.60 2.06
N SER A 33 -7.23 26.02 3.00
CA SER A 33 -6.90 26.02 4.42
C SER A 33 -6.86 24.57 4.95
N LEU A 34 -5.78 24.20 5.62
CA LEU A 34 -5.60 22.87 6.16
C LEU A 34 -6.02 22.81 7.63
N PRO A 35 -6.70 21.71 8.05
CA PRO A 35 -7.08 21.53 9.45
C PRO A 35 -5.83 21.47 10.32
N THR A 36 -5.73 22.43 11.22
CA THR A 36 -4.51 22.71 12.00
C THR A 36 -4.71 22.27 13.45
N MET A 37 -3.70 21.60 14.03
CA MET A 37 -3.58 21.48 15.48
C MET A 37 -2.69 22.63 15.95
N ALA A 38 -3.32 23.78 16.20
CA ALA A 38 -2.64 24.99 16.66
C ALA A 38 -2.61 24.99 18.19
N ALA A 39 -1.41 25.12 18.76
CA ALA A 39 -1.25 25.44 20.16
C ALA A 39 -0.61 26.84 20.24
N PRO A 40 -1.33 27.88 20.68
CA PRO A 40 -0.67 29.14 20.98
C PRO A 40 0.32 28.89 22.13
N GLY A 41 1.60 29.20 21.90
CA GLY A 41 2.60 29.08 22.95
C GLY A 41 2.42 30.18 23.99
N SER A 42 2.88 29.93 25.20
CA SER A 42 2.90 30.93 26.27
C SER A 42 3.87 32.07 25.95
N ALA A 43 3.57 33.26 26.47
CA ALA A 43 4.53 34.36 26.47
C ALA A 43 5.74 33.98 27.34
N ASP A 44 6.93 34.41 26.91
CA ASP A 44 8.16 34.31 27.69
C ASP A 44 8.24 35.39 28.77
N GLY A 45 9.33 35.39 29.55
CA GLY A 45 9.55 36.37 30.61
C GLY A 45 9.68 37.81 30.13
N GLU A 46 9.85 38.04 28.82
CA GLU A 46 9.91 39.37 28.19
C GLU A 46 8.58 39.78 27.54
N GLY A 47 7.53 38.94 27.65
CA GLY A 47 6.21 39.18 27.08
C GLY A 47 6.08 38.83 25.59
N LEU A 48 7.07 38.15 25.00
CA LEU A 48 7.04 37.71 23.61
C LEU A 48 6.47 36.30 23.49
N PHE A 49 5.67 36.07 22.45
CA PHE A 49 4.99 34.81 22.20
C PHE A 49 5.78 33.94 21.22
N ALA A 50 5.80 32.63 21.51
CA ALA A 50 6.18 31.60 20.57
C ALA A 50 4.93 30.94 19.98
N ALA A 51 4.94 30.68 18.68
CA ALA A 51 3.85 30.04 17.95
C ALA A 51 4.33 28.68 17.45
N THR A 52 3.61 27.62 17.83
CA THR A 52 3.87 26.26 17.33
C THR A 52 2.59 25.69 16.76
N SER A 53 2.67 25.18 15.54
CA SER A 53 1.50 24.66 14.83
C SER A 53 1.87 23.44 14.01
N SER A 54 0.96 22.46 13.97
CA SER A 54 1.19 21.23 13.22
C SER A 54 0.03 20.85 12.31
N VAL A 55 0.37 20.16 11.22
CA VAL A 55 -0.56 19.66 10.21
C VAL A 55 -0.14 18.25 9.78
N ILE A 56 -1.12 17.40 9.47
CA ILE A 56 -0.89 16.06 8.91
C ILE A 56 -1.08 16.12 7.39
N LEU A 57 -0.02 15.85 6.64
CA LEU A 57 -0.05 15.78 5.19
C LEU A 57 -0.28 14.32 4.77
N LYS A 58 -1.47 14.03 4.23
CA LYS A 58 -1.85 12.70 3.70
C LYS A 58 -1.33 12.54 2.26
N GLY A 59 -0.89 11.33 1.91
CA GLY A 59 -0.13 11.04 0.68
C GLY A 59 -0.73 11.61 -0.62
N GLY A 60 0.15 12.19 -1.45
CA GLY A 60 -0.10 12.71 -2.79
C GLY A 60 1.21 13.26 -3.37
N SER A 61 1.46 13.08 -4.68
CA SER A 61 2.72 13.49 -5.31
C SER A 61 2.93 15.00 -5.20
N GLY A 62 4.03 15.43 -4.58
CA GLY A 62 4.51 16.82 -4.64
C GLY A 62 3.63 17.85 -3.92
N LYS A 63 2.66 17.44 -3.11
CA LYS A 63 1.83 18.37 -2.33
C LYS A 63 2.64 18.91 -1.15
N GLY A 64 3.04 20.16 -1.24
CA GLY A 64 3.58 20.95 -0.15
C GLY A 64 2.49 21.65 0.66
N ALA A 65 2.92 22.28 1.74
CA ALA A 65 2.09 23.16 2.54
C ALA A 65 2.91 24.39 2.95
N SER A 66 2.22 25.50 3.20
CA SER A 66 2.82 26.74 3.68
C SER A 66 2.20 27.10 5.02
N CYS A 67 3.07 27.37 5.99
CA CYS A 67 2.73 27.91 7.31
C CYS A 67 2.78 29.44 7.22
N PHE A 68 1.69 30.10 7.58
CA PHE A 68 1.57 31.56 7.66
C PHE A 68 1.44 31.96 9.12
N VAL A 69 2.33 32.83 9.59
CA VAL A 69 2.28 33.39 10.94
C VAL A 69 2.05 34.89 10.82
N ARG A 70 0.93 35.36 11.36
CA ARG A 70 0.45 36.74 11.22
C ARG A 70 0.43 37.43 12.57
N ASN A 71 0.94 38.65 12.60
CA ASN A 71 0.73 39.55 13.73
C ASN A 71 -0.66 40.21 13.58
N PRO A 72 -1.52 40.21 14.61
CA PRO A 72 -2.84 40.82 14.51
C PRO A 72 -2.83 42.36 14.59
N LEU A 73 -1.78 42.96 15.16
CA LEU A 73 -1.66 44.42 15.31
C LEU A 73 -0.77 45.04 14.23
N LEU A 74 0.27 44.33 13.83
CA LEU A 74 1.20 44.74 12.78
C LEU A 74 0.83 43.99 11.50
N SER A 75 0.84 44.64 10.34
CA SER A 75 0.66 43.99 9.03
C SER A 75 1.86 43.11 8.63
N GLN A 76 2.47 42.43 9.59
CA GLN A 76 3.64 41.57 9.45
C GLN A 76 3.19 40.12 9.32
N GLU A 77 3.60 39.48 8.22
CA GLU A 77 3.38 38.07 7.95
C GLU A 77 4.74 37.39 7.71
N LYS A 78 4.96 36.22 8.31
CA LYS A 78 6.09 35.34 8.01
C LYS A 78 5.57 34.03 7.46
N THR A 79 6.17 33.57 6.37
CA THR A 79 5.73 32.37 5.66
C THR A 79 6.87 31.37 5.57
N ALA A 80 6.59 30.11 5.87
CA ALA A 80 7.51 29.00 5.71
C ALA A 80 6.86 27.90 4.87
N ARG A 81 7.51 27.48 3.79
CA ARG A 81 7.02 26.43 2.90
C ARG A 81 7.72 25.10 3.19
N VAL A 82 6.94 24.03 3.24
CA VAL A 82 7.43 22.66 3.28
C VAL A 82 6.98 21.92 2.03
N SER A 83 7.91 21.29 1.34
CA SER A 83 7.64 20.37 0.25
C SER A 83 8.15 18.98 0.63
N ILE A 84 7.28 17.99 0.49
CA ILE A 84 7.63 16.60 0.74
C ILE A 84 8.09 15.98 -0.59
N ALA A 85 9.39 15.73 -0.73
CA ALA A 85 9.99 15.21 -1.95
C ALA A 85 9.81 13.69 -2.07
N GLY A 86 9.10 13.25 -3.12
CA GLY A 86 8.91 11.85 -3.46
C GLY A 86 7.50 11.32 -3.21
N PRO A 87 7.10 10.24 -3.89
CA PRO A 87 5.85 9.55 -3.60
C PRO A 87 5.97 8.87 -2.24
N PHE A 88 5.48 9.52 -1.19
CA PHE A 88 5.20 8.83 0.07
C PHE A 88 3.94 8.00 -0.16
N SER A 89 4.17 6.81 -0.72
CA SER A 89 3.15 5.80 -0.91
C SER A 89 2.61 5.44 0.46
N CYS A 90 1.53 6.11 0.88
CA CYS A 90 0.72 5.68 2.01
C CYS A 90 -0.05 4.41 1.57
N VAL A 91 0.70 3.34 1.30
CA VAL A 91 0.14 2.01 1.07
C VAL A 91 -0.52 1.62 2.39
N LYS A 92 -1.86 1.62 2.39
CA LYS A 92 -2.59 1.22 3.59
C LYS A 92 -2.30 -0.26 3.84
N PRO A 93 -2.15 -0.71 5.11
CA PRO A 93 -1.82 -2.10 5.42
C PRO A 93 -2.76 -3.12 4.73
N TRP A 94 -4.04 -2.77 4.57
CA TRP A 94 -5.02 -3.62 3.89
C TRP A 94 -4.71 -3.83 2.40
N GLN A 95 -4.10 -2.87 1.70
CA GLN A 95 -3.77 -3.01 0.27
C GLN A 95 -2.66 -4.05 0.06
N VAL A 96 -1.70 -4.10 0.98
CA VAL A 96 -0.65 -5.13 0.99
C VAL A 96 -1.28 -6.49 1.27
N ALA A 97 -2.15 -6.58 2.28
CA ALA A 97 -2.85 -7.82 2.62
C ALA A 97 -3.69 -8.35 1.44
N VAL A 98 -4.42 -7.47 0.74
CA VAL A 98 -5.18 -7.84 -0.46
C VAL A 98 -4.26 -8.32 -1.57
N GLY A 99 -3.15 -7.62 -1.83
CA GLY A 99 -2.19 -8.02 -2.86
C GLY A 99 -1.62 -9.42 -2.61
N VAL A 100 -1.20 -9.71 -1.38
CA VAL A 100 -0.70 -11.05 -1.00
C VAL A 100 -1.78 -12.11 -1.16
N THR A 101 -2.99 -11.83 -0.67
CA THR A 101 -4.11 -12.79 -0.72
C THR A 101 -4.47 -13.15 -2.16
N VAL A 102 -4.56 -12.15 -3.04
CA VAL A 102 -4.84 -12.35 -4.47
C VAL A 102 -3.72 -13.16 -5.13
N GLY A 103 -2.45 -12.87 -4.81
CA GLY A 103 -1.31 -13.63 -5.32
C GLY A 103 -1.38 -15.12 -4.95
N VAL A 104 -1.68 -15.44 -3.70
CA VAL A 104 -1.82 -16.84 -3.24
C VAL A 104 -2.96 -17.56 -3.95
N ILE A 105 -4.10 -16.90 -4.13
CA ILE A 105 -5.25 -17.49 -4.84
C ILE A 105 -4.89 -17.81 -6.29
N ILE A 106 -4.21 -16.90 -6.99
CA ILE A 106 -3.78 -17.12 -8.37
C ILE A 106 -2.83 -18.32 -8.47
N LEU A 107 -1.85 -18.41 -7.57
CA LEU A 107 -0.92 -19.54 -7.53
C LEU A 107 -1.63 -20.88 -7.25
N ALA A 108 -2.61 -20.88 -6.34
CA ALA A 108 -3.40 -22.08 -6.05
C ALA A 108 -4.23 -22.52 -7.27
N LEU A 109 -4.89 -21.59 -7.96
CA LEU A 109 -5.67 -21.88 -9.17
C LEU A 109 -4.79 -22.41 -10.31
N PHE A 110 -3.60 -21.82 -10.50
CA PHE A 110 -2.64 -22.33 -11.48
C PHE A 110 -2.14 -23.73 -11.11
N GLY A 111 -1.80 -23.95 -9.84
CA GLY A 111 -1.35 -25.25 -9.35
C GLY A 111 -2.39 -26.35 -9.54
N THR A 112 -3.67 -26.08 -9.24
CA THR A 112 -4.74 -27.05 -9.45
C THR A 112 -4.97 -27.34 -10.93
N LEU A 113 -4.93 -26.33 -11.80
CA LEU A 113 -5.11 -26.52 -13.25
C LEU A 113 -4.00 -27.42 -13.83
N VAL A 114 -2.75 -27.15 -13.46
CA VAL A 114 -1.59 -27.96 -13.88
C VAL A 114 -1.69 -29.38 -13.32
N GLY A 115 -2.06 -29.52 -12.04
CA GLY A 115 -2.24 -30.82 -11.39
C GLY A 115 -3.32 -31.67 -12.06
N VAL A 116 -4.47 -31.07 -12.40
CA VAL A 116 -5.56 -31.75 -13.12
C VAL A 116 -5.10 -32.18 -14.50
N VAL A 117 -4.47 -31.29 -15.29
CA VAL A 117 -3.97 -31.65 -16.63
C VAL A 117 -2.95 -32.78 -16.56
N PHE A 118 -2.02 -32.73 -15.59
CA PHE A 118 -1.03 -33.78 -15.40
C PHE A 118 -1.69 -35.12 -15.02
N PHE A 119 -2.62 -35.11 -14.08
CA PHE A 119 -3.36 -36.30 -13.65
C PHE A 119 -4.15 -36.92 -14.82
N TRP A 120 -4.81 -36.09 -15.62
CA TRP A 120 -5.55 -36.54 -16.81
C TRP A 120 -4.63 -37.17 -17.85
N ARG A 121 -3.45 -36.59 -18.09
CA ARG A 121 -2.44 -37.17 -18.99
C ARG A 121 -1.92 -38.52 -18.48
N GLN A 122 -1.67 -38.64 -17.18
CA GLN A 122 -1.22 -39.89 -16.57
C GLN A 122 -2.29 -40.99 -16.67
N GLN A 123 -3.52 -40.66 -16.28
CA GLN A 123 -4.66 -41.59 -16.39
C GLN A 123 -4.87 -42.07 -17.83
N LYS A 124 -4.79 -41.17 -18.81
CA LYS A 124 -4.90 -41.53 -20.22
C LYS A 124 -3.82 -42.54 -20.62
N LYS A 125 -2.55 -42.29 -20.25
CA LYS A 125 -1.45 -43.21 -20.57
C LYS A 125 -1.62 -44.59 -19.93
N ILE A 126 -2.09 -44.65 -18.68
CA ILE A 126 -2.36 -45.92 -17.97
C ILE A 126 -3.48 -46.69 -18.68
N ARG A 127 -4.56 -46.00 -19.08
CA ARG A 127 -5.68 -46.63 -19.80
C ARG A 127 -5.23 -47.21 -21.14
N ASP A 128 -4.50 -46.43 -21.93
CA ASP A 128 -4.01 -46.86 -23.25
C ASP A 128 -3.09 -48.11 -23.12
N LEU A 129 -2.20 -48.14 -22.12
CA LEU A 129 -1.35 -49.29 -21.82
C LEU A 129 -2.13 -50.53 -21.35
N ASN A 130 -3.21 -50.34 -20.57
CA ASN A 130 -4.03 -51.46 -20.11
C ASN A 130 -4.82 -52.09 -21.27
N GLU A 131 -5.35 -51.27 -22.17
CA GLU A 131 -6.05 -51.73 -23.39
C GLU A 131 -5.12 -52.51 -24.35
N GLU A 132 -3.84 -52.12 -24.46
CA GLU A 132 -2.85 -52.86 -25.24
C GLU A 132 -2.53 -54.22 -24.59
N LYS A 133 -2.33 -54.24 -23.27
CA LYS A 133 -2.05 -55.46 -22.51
C LYS A 133 -3.21 -56.47 -22.52
N GLU A 134 -4.46 -55.99 -22.49
CA GLU A 134 -5.63 -56.85 -22.64
C GLU A 134 -5.70 -57.46 -24.04
N ARG A 135 -5.45 -56.68 -25.09
CA ARG A 135 -5.37 -57.18 -26.48
C ARG A 135 -4.28 -58.23 -26.66
N GLU A 136 -3.08 -58.00 -26.12
CA GLU A 136 -2.00 -59.00 -26.15
C GLU A 136 -2.38 -60.28 -25.41
N ARG A 137 -3.09 -60.18 -24.27
CA ARG A 137 -3.54 -61.34 -23.51
C ARG A 137 -4.58 -62.15 -24.29
N SER A 138 -5.60 -61.49 -24.84
CA SER A 138 -6.62 -62.15 -25.67
C SER A 138 -6.01 -62.82 -26.90
N ALA A 139 -5.02 -62.20 -27.54
CA ALA A 139 -4.32 -62.81 -28.69
C ALA A 139 -3.47 -64.04 -28.32
N LYS A 140 -2.87 -64.05 -27.12
CA LYS A 140 -2.13 -65.23 -26.62
C LYS A 140 -3.08 -66.39 -26.28
N GLU A 141 -4.22 -66.09 -25.67
CA GLU A 141 -5.25 -67.08 -25.34
C GLU A 141 -5.81 -67.74 -26.61
N THR A 142 -6.14 -66.97 -27.65
CA THR A 142 -6.61 -67.53 -28.93
C THR A 142 -5.55 -68.38 -29.64
N LEU A 143 -4.29 -67.93 -29.68
CA LEU A 143 -3.19 -68.73 -30.25
C LEU A 143 -2.97 -70.07 -29.51
N GLN A 144 -3.09 -70.05 -28.18
CA GLN A 144 -2.94 -71.26 -27.36
C GLN A 144 -4.10 -72.24 -27.59
N GLU A 145 -5.32 -71.75 -27.78
CA GLU A 145 -6.49 -72.59 -28.09
C GLU A 145 -6.35 -73.26 -29.47
N GLU A 146 -5.91 -72.53 -30.49
CA GLU A 146 -5.67 -73.07 -31.84
C GLU A 146 -4.59 -74.17 -31.84
N LEU A 147 -3.48 -73.96 -31.11
CA LEU A 147 -2.42 -74.97 -30.95
C LEU A 147 -2.88 -76.24 -30.24
N SER A 148 -3.90 -76.15 -29.36
CA SER A 148 -4.43 -77.31 -28.63
C SER A 148 -5.38 -78.20 -29.45
N LYS A 149 -5.92 -77.67 -30.56
CA LYS A 149 -6.86 -78.38 -31.45
C LYS A 149 -6.19 -79.05 -32.64
N SER A 150 -4.93 -78.72 -32.94
CA SER A 150 -4.10 -79.36 -33.98
C SER A 150 -3.35 -80.56 -33.45
#